data_AF-A0A7J5A7D1-F1
#
_entry.id   AF-A0A7J5A7D1-F1
#
_cell.length_a   1.000
_cell.length_b   1.000
_cell.length_c   1.000
_cell.angle_alpha   90.00
_cell.angle_beta   90.00
_cell.angle_gamma   90.00
#
_symmetry.space_group_name_H-M   'P 1'
#
loop_
_entity.id
_entity.type
_entity.pdbx_description
1 polymer ?
#
loop_
_entity_poly.entity_id
_entity_poly.type
_entity_poly.pdbx_seq_one_letter_code
_entity_poly.pdbx_strand_id
1 'polypeptide(L)'
;MKRLEILGIVVLLGLYFYWNHRYVQFFPVEFNSKEYVTVENSPTIDFYNNLKIVLSYYEVEFKEEKNTVWVKYSTFKDKEVCYNYTKKAKDSIWLSSR
;
A
#
# COMPACT_ATOMS: atom_id res chain seq x y z
N MET A 1 -33.31 9.71 21.47
CA MET A 1 -32.82 8.53 20.74
C MET A 1 -32.15 8.90 19.42
N LYS A 2 -32.88 9.35 18.39
CA LYS A 2 -32.32 9.61 17.04
C LYS A 2 -31.04 10.46 16.98
N ARG A 3 -30.88 11.47 17.84
CA ARG A 3 -29.68 12.33 17.86
C ARG A 3 -28.40 11.62 18.35
N LEU A 4 -28.52 10.67 19.28
CA LEU A 4 -27.39 9.89 19.78
C LEU A 4 -26.96 8.82 18.76
N GLU A 5 -27.91 8.22 18.05
CA GLU A 5 -27.66 7.25 16.97
C GLU A 5 -26.92 7.91 15.79
N ILE A 6 -27.36 9.09 15.36
CA ILE A 6 -26.68 9.86 14.31
C ILE A 6 -25.26 10.21 14.73
N LEU A 7 -25.05 10.63 15.98
CA LEU A 7 -23.72 10.94 16.50
C LEU A 7 -22.81 9.70 16.45
N GLY A 8 -23.33 8.54 16.84
CA GLY A 8 -22.62 7.26 16.75
C GLY A 8 -22.19 6.92 15.33
N ILE A 9 -23.08 7.09 14.34
CA ILE A 9 -22.76 6.84 12.92
C ILE A 9 -21.67 7.79 12.42
N VAL A 10 -21.75 9.09 12.76
CA VAL A 10 -20.74 10.08 12.36
C VAL A 10 -19.37 9.72 12.93
N VAL A 11 -19.31 9.30 14.20
CA VAL A 11 -18.05 8.86 14.84
C VAL A 11 -17.49 7.62 14.14
N LEU A 12 -18.31 6.61 13.86
CA LEU A 12 -17.87 5.39 13.17
C LEU A 12 -17.37 5.67 11.75
N LEU A 13 -18.05 6.53 11.00
CA LEU A 13 -17.61 6.97 9.68
C LEU A 13 -16.29 7.75 9.78
N GLY A 14 -16.17 8.67 10.74
CA GLY A 14 -14.93 9.42 10.97
C GLY A 14 -13.75 8.51 11.26
N LEU A 15 -13.93 7.50 12.13
CA LEU A 15 -12.91 6.49 12.40
C LEU A 15 -12.58 5.68 11.14
N TYR A 16 -13.59 5.20 10.41
CA TYR A 16 -13.39 4.45 9.17
C TYR A 16 -12.58 5.25 8.13
N PHE A 17 -12.94 6.52 7.91
CA PHE A 17 -12.22 7.39 7.00
C PHE A 17 -10.79 7.64 7.47
N TYR A 18 -10.59 7.94 8.76
CA TYR A 18 -9.27 8.12 9.34
C TYR A 18 -8.36 6.91 9.14
N TRP A 19 -8.86 5.70 9.44
CA TRP A 19 -8.10 4.46 9.29
C TRP A 19 -7.73 4.16 7.84
N ASN A 20 -8.63 4.40 6.87
CA ASN A 20 -8.34 4.12 5.47
C ASN A 20 -7.40 5.14 4.81
N HIS A 21 -7.37 6.39 5.28
CA HIS A 21 -6.56 7.46 4.69
C HIS A 21 -5.17 7.61 5.32
N ARG A 22 -4.89 6.87 6.41
CA ARG A 22 -3.56 6.84 6.99
C ARG A 22 -2.57 6.20 6.01
N TYR A 23 -1.38 6.78 5.97
CA TYR A 23 -0.24 6.22 5.25
C TYR A 23 0.48 5.18 6.10
N VAL A 24 0.83 4.06 5.48
CA VAL A 24 1.63 2.99 6.07
C VAL A 24 2.80 2.67 5.15
N GLN A 25 3.93 2.28 5.73
CA GLN A 25 5.11 1.89 4.97
C GLN A 25 4.77 0.65 4.12
N PHE A 26 5.15 0.70 2.83
CA PHE A 26 4.99 -0.42 1.94
C PHE A 26 6.12 -1.43 2.18
N PHE A 27 5.73 -2.67 2.41
CA PHE A 27 6.65 -3.81 2.46
C PHE A 27 6.33 -4.78 1.31
N PRO A 28 7.34 -5.42 0.71
CA PRO A 28 7.15 -6.42 -0.33
C PRO A 28 6.17 -7.49 0.12
N VAL A 29 5.30 -7.92 -0.80
CA VAL A 29 4.37 -9.03 -0.56
C VAL A 29 4.77 -10.21 -1.44
N GLU A 30 4.74 -11.40 -0.87
CA GLU A 30 5.01 -12.67 -1.54
C GLU A 30 3.82 -13.63 -1.35
N PHE A 31 3.65 -14.58 -2.27
CA PHE A 31 2.59 -15.58 -2.20
C PHE A 31 3.20 -16.94 -1.88
N ASN A 32 2.89 -17.49 -0.70
CA ASN A 32 3.47 -18.75 -0.20
C ASN A 32 2.68 -20.01 -0.63
N SER A 33 2.01 -19.96 -1.78
CA SER A 33 1.04 -20.96 -2.28
C SER A 33 -0.29 -21.03 -1.53
N LYS A 34 -0.43 -20.41 -0.36
CA LYS A 34 -1.68 -20.39 0.42
C LYS A 34 -2.22 -18.97 0.64
N GLU A 35 -1.33 -18.03 0.88
CA GLU A 35 -1.68 -16.68 1.27
C GLU A 35 -0.63 -15.66 0.83
N TYR A 36 -1.04 -14.40 0.84
CA TYR A 36 -0.17 -13.27 0.58
C TYR A 36 0.43 -12.77 1.90
N VAL A 37 1.75 -12.88 2.05
CA VAL A 37 2.48 -12.52 3.25
C VAL A 37 3.37 -11.32 3.01
N THR A 38 3.48 -10.45 4.00
CA THR A 38 4.39 -9.30 3.95
C THR A 38 5.78 -9.78 4.36
N VAL A 39 6.80 -9.43 3.57
CA VAL A 39 8.20 -9.73 3.86
C VAL A 39 8.78 -8.58 4.66
N GLU A 40 9.02 -8.81 5.95
CA GLU A 40 9.48 -7.77 6.89
C GLU A 40 10.98 -7.44 6.77
N ASN A 41 11.72 -8.17 5.92
CA ASN A 41 13.10 -7.80 5.62
C ASN A 41 13.15 -6.39 5.04
N SER A 42 14.06 -5.55 5.55
CA SER A 42 14.20 -4.16 5.11
C SER A 42 14.41 -4.10 3.60
N PRO A 43 13.46 -3.55 2.82
CA PRO A 43 13.59 -3.49 1.38
C PRO A 43 14.73 -2.55 0.99
N THR A 44 15.41 -2.85 -0.12
CA THR A 44 16.52 -2.02 -0.60
C THR A 44 16.01 -0.69 -1.13
N ILE A 45 16.91 0.29 -1.20
CA ILE A 45 16.62 1.59 -1.82
C ILE A 45 16.22 1.39 -3.30
N ASP A 46 16.88 0.47 -4.00
CA ASP A 46 16.55 0.14 -5.40
C ASP A 46 15.13 -0.42 -5.54
N PHE A 47 14.70 -1.28 -4.61
CA PHE A 47 13.32 -1.77 -4.60
C PHE A 47 12.33 -0.60 -4.46
N TYR A 48 12.57 0.34 -3.55
CA TYR A 48 11.68 1.50 -3.39
C TYR A 48 11.70 2.42 -4.61
N ASN A 49 12.85 2.63 -5.25
CA ASN A 49 12.93 3.38 -6.50
C ASN A 49 12.10 2.73 -7.61
N ASN A 50 12.22 1.42 -7.78
CA ASN A 50 11.42 0.67 -8.74
C ASN A 50 9.92 0.70 -8.38
N LEU A 51 9.60 0.59 -7.09
CA LEU A 51 8.23 0.66 -6.62
C LEU A 51 7.59 2.02 -6.92
N LYS A 52 8.33 3.15 -6.81
CA LYS A 52 7.84 4.48 -7.19
C LYS A 52 7.42 4.51 -8.67
N ILE A 53 8.19 3.88 -9.56
CA ILE A 53 7.85 3.78 -10.99
C ILE A 53 6.55 2.99 -11.17
N VAL A 54 6.44 1.84 -10.50
CA VAL A 54 5.25 0.99 -10.57
C VAL A 54 4.01 1.72 -10.06
N LEU A 55 4.09 2.35 -8.89
CA LEU A 55 2.95 3.07 -8.30
C LEU A 55 2.53 4.25 -9.16
N SER A 56 3.49 4.99 -9.73
CA SER A 56 3.21 6.09 -10.64
C SER A 56 2.50 5.61 -11.92
N TYR A 57 2.92 4.47 -12.48
CA TYR A 57 2.27 3.88 -13.66
C TYR A 57 0.79 3.53 -13.42
N TYR A 58 0.45 3.08 -12.21
CA TYR A 58 -0.91 2.76 -11.80
C TYR A 58 -1.65 3.93 -11.15
N GLU A 59 -1.08 5.15 -11.21
CA GLU A 59 -1.65 6.37 -10.61
C GLU A 59 -1.99 6.20 -9.11
N VAL A 60 -1.22 5.38 -8.41
CA VAL A 60 -1.38 5.13 -6.98
C VAL A 60 -0.68 6.23 -6.20
N GLU A 61 -1.43 6.95 -5.36
CA GLU A 61 -0.87 7.97 -4.48
C GLU A 61 0.08 7.33 -3.44
N PHE A 62 1.29 7.89 -3.31
CA PHE A 62 2.28 7.47 -2.33
C PHE A 62 3.06 8.67 -1.76
N LYS A 63 3.70 8.44 -0.60
CA LYS A 63 4.65 9.36 0.02
C LYS A 63 6.03 8.74 0.06
N GLU A 64 7.05 9.58 -0.04
CA GLU A 64 8.44 9.19 0.15
C GLU A 64 8.95 9.77 1.47
N GLU A 65 9.43 8.90 2.36
CA GLU A 65 10.01 9.31 3.65
C GLU A 65 11.26 8.46 3.92
N LYS A 66 12.42 9.09 4.15
CA LYS A 66 13.67 8.40 4.52
C LYS A 66 14.03 7.23 3.57
N ASN A 67 13.92 7.43 2.26
CA ASN A 67 14.14 6.41 1.22
C ASN A 67 13.18 5.20 1.29
N THR A 68 12.04 5.36 1.95
CA THR A 68 10.96 4.35 1.98
C THR A 68 9.71 4.91 1.31
N VAL A 69 8.89 4.00 0.78
CA VAL A 69 7.61 4.35 0.15
C VAL A 69 6.47 4.03 1.11
N TRP A 70 5.56 4.97 1.27
CA TRP A 70 4.36 4.85 2.09
C TRP A 70 3.13 4.97 1.21
N VAL A 71 2.16 4.06 1.39
CA VAL A 71 0.89 4.05 0.65
C VAL A 71 -0.28 4.17 1.62
N LYS A 72 -1.46 4.54 1.12
CA LYS A 72 -2.68 4.50 1.94
C LYS A 72 -2.92 3.09 2.46
N TYR A 73 -3.38 2.98 3.70
CA TYR A 73 -3.75 1.69 4.30
C TYR A 73 -4.79 0.94 3.45
N SER A 74 -5.69 1.69 2.81
CA SER A 74 -6.66 1.14 1.85
C SER A 74 -6.03 0.40 0.67
N THR A 75 -4.83 0.80 0.25
CA THR A 75 -4.05 0.11 -0.79
C THR A 75 -3.29 -1.06 -0.18
N PHE A 76 -2.64 -0.84 0.97
CA PHE A 76 -1.81 -1.87 1.63
C PHE A 76 -2.60 -3.08 2.15
N LYS A 77 -3.88 -2.90 2.49
CA LYS A 77 -4.78 -3.99 2.90
C LYS A 77 -5.11 -4.95 1.76
N ASP A 78 -5.02 -4.49 0.51
CA ASP A 78 -5.19 -5.34 -0.66
C ASP A 78 -3.85 -6.03 -0.98
N LYS A 79 -3.68 -7.23 -0.42
CA LYS A 79 -2.41 -7.96 -0.50
C LYS A 79 -2.12 -8.51 -1.88
N GLU A 80 -3.14 -8.81 -2.68
CA GLU A 80 -2.96 -9.25 -4.06
C GLU A 80 -2.44 -8.09 -4.94
N VAL A 81 -3.00 -6.90 -4.78
CA VAL A 81 -2.50 -5.69 -5.44
C VAL A 81 -1.06 -5.40 -5.03
N CYS A 82 -0.75 -5.47 -3.74
CA CYS A 82 0.62 -5.26 -3.24
C CYS A 82 1.60 -6.31 -3.78
N TYR A 83 1.17 -7.56 -3.92
CA TYR A 83 1.97 -8.63 -4.53
C TYR A 83 2.27 -8.32 -6.01
N ASN A 84 1.29 -7.86 -6.77
CA ASN A 84 1.48 -7.46 -8.16
C ASN A 84 2.45 -6.29 -8.31
N TYR A 85 2.36 -5.28 -7.45
CA TYR A 85 3.33 -4.18 -7.41
C TYR A 85 4.73 -4.66 -7.04
N THR A 86 4.83 -5.57 -6.06
CA THR A 86 6.10 -6.18 -5.66
C THR A 86 6.75 -6.93 -6.81
N LYS A 87 5.98 -7.74 -7.55
CA LYS A 87 6.51 -8.48 -8.71
C LYS A 87 7.03 -7.53 -9.79
N LYS A 88 6.30 -6.46 -10.11
CA LYS A 88 6.71 -5.48 -11.12
C LYS A 88 7.94 -4.67 -10.69
N ALA A 89 8.03 -4.32 -9.41
CA ALA A 89 9.19 -3.62 -8.87
C ALA A 89 10.47 -4.50 -8.88
N LYS A 90 10.31 -5.82 -8.93
CA LYS A 90 11.39 -6.80 -9.09
C LYS A 90 11.65 -7.21 -10.56
N ASP A 91 10.82 -6.78 -11.51
CA ASP A 91 10.88 -7.18 -12.92
C ASP A 91 11.58 -6.12 -13.77
N SER A 92 12.84 -6.39 -14.12
CA SER A 92 13.67 -5.48 -14.93
C SER A 92 13.17 -5.30 -16.36
N ILE A 93 12.48 -6.29 -16.92
CA ILE A 93 11.91 -6.21 -18.27
C ILE A 93 10.69 -5.27 -18.24
N TRP A 94 9.81 -5.44 -17.24
CA TRP A 94 8.69 -4.54 -17.06
C TRP A 94 9.16 -3.10 -16.82
N LEU A 95 10.16 -2.89 -15.97
CA LEU A 95 10.69 -1.55 -15.65
C LEU A 95 11.34 -0.85 -16.84
N SER A 96 12.05 -1.58 -17.71
CA SER A 96 12.69 -1.01 -18.91
C SER A 96 11.71 -0.69 -20.04
N SER A 97 10.46 -1.18 -19.95
CA SER A 97 9.39 -0.90 -20.93
C SER A 97 8.57 0.36 -20.62
N ARG A 98 8.98 1.16 -19.62
CA ARG A 98 8.23 2.30 -19.09
C ARG A 98 9.01 3.60 -19.19
#